data_AF-A0A1F9B5B2-F1
#
_entry.id   AF-A0A1F9B5B2-F1
#
_cell.length_a   1.000
_cell.length_b   1.000
_cell.length_c   1.000
_cell.angle_alpha   90.00
_cell.angle_beta   90.00
_cell.angle_gamma   90.00
#
_symmetry.space_group_name_H-M   'P 1'
#
loop_
_entity.id
_entity.type
_entity.pdbx_description
1 polymer ?
#
loop_
_entity_poly.entity_id
_entity_poly.type
_entity_poly.pdbx_seq_one_letter_code
_entity_poly.pdbx_strand_id
1 'polypeptide(L)'
;DPGELESGKPFQYSATVEVKPEIKVEGYLGLKLEGRLEEVKEEEVDQRLKNLQDLHAHLKTIPEARPIQAGDFVIMDYEARLDGKPLEEGKGADYTVEVGAGRFIPGLEEKLIGLTPEKEEEIEVSFSEEYGYKKWAGKKILFKIKIKEIKEKILPSLDDEFAKDLGVYGSLQELKDKFREEVAKEKKLLYEGQLKDRILDQLLSMNPFDVPESLVEDQVKTLVSDTKMRLAGQGMTLDQVDVSEEKLETDYRDPAKKQVQAFLILEKIAGQEGITVSDEEVEDRLKQVAERTHQKLEAVKRYYEKNEMIPGLKAGILRERALNLLLEKADVSPPQETAA
;
A
#
# COMPACT_ATOMS: atom_id res chain seq x y z
N ASP A 1 -31.49 -6.12 -37.05
CA ASP A 1 -32.90 -6.13 -36.64
C ASP A 1 -33.53 -7.43 -37.14
N PRO A 2 -33.76 -8.42 -36.27
CA PRO A 2 -34.17 -9.76 -36.68
C PRO A 2 -35.63 -9.90 -37.16
N GLY A 3 -36.42 -8.82 -37.16
CA GLY A 3 -37.84 -8.87 -37.50
C GLY A 3 -38.73 -9.40 -36.38
N GLU A 4 -40.06 -9.35 -36.56
CA GLU A 4 -41.03 -9.82 -35.57
C GLU A 4 -41.06 -11.34 -35.44
N LEU A 5 -41.19 -11.83 -34.21
CA LEU A 5 -41.32 -13.25 -33.87
C LEU A 5 -42.69 -13.79 -34.30
N GLU A 6 -42.72 -14.54 -35.41
CA GLU A 6 -43.93 -15.17 -35.93
C GLU A 6 -44.00 -16.68 -35.60
N SER A 7 -45.13 -17.10 -35.01
CA SER A 7 -45.38 -18.51 -34.68
C SER A 7 -45.43 -19.38 -35.93
N GLY A 8 -44.65 -20.47 -35.94
CA GLY A 8 -44.58 -21.41 -37.06
C GLY A 8 -43.62 -21.03 -38.18
N LYS A 9 -42.89 -19.91 -38.07
CA LYS A 9 -41.81 -19.53 -39.01
C LYS A 9 -40.42 -19.67 -38.36
N PRO A 10 -39.36 -19.93 -39.15
CA PRO A 10 -37.98 -19.93 -38.66
C PRO A 10 -37.60 -18.54 -38.14
N PHE A 11 -37.13 -18.47 -36.90
CA PHE A 11 -36.60 -17.26 -36.29
C PHE A 11 -35.13 -17.07 -36.69
N GLN A 12 -34.79 -15.89 -37.21
CA GLN A 12 -33.40 -15.50 -37.43
C GLN A 12 -32.99 -14.51 -36.36
N TYR A 13 -31.81 -14.67 -35.80
CA TYR A 13 -31.17 -13.66 -34.96
C TYR A 13 -29.74 -13.43 -35.41
N SER A 14 -29.21 -12.26 -35.08
CA SER A 14 -27.80 -11.92 -35.25
C SER A 14 -27.25 -11.56 -33.88
N ALA A 15 -26.11 -12.14 -33.53
CA ALA A 15 -25.37 -11.81 -32.33
C ALA A 15 -23.96 -11.37 -32.73
N THR A 16 -23.55 -10.21 -32.25
CA THR A 16 -22.16 -9.74 -32.37
C THR A 16 -21.42 -10.17 -31.11
N VAL A 17 -20.34 -10.92 -31.28
CA VAL A 17 -19.47 -11.34 -30.18
C VAL A 17 -18.04 -10.90 -30.48
N GLU A 18 -17.35 -10.40 -29.47
CA GLU A 18 -15.91 -10.17 -29.57
C GLU A 18 -15.17 -11.49 -29.37
N VAL A 19 -14.14 -11.72 -30.20
CA VAL A 19 -13.28 -12.89 -30.10
C VAL A 19 -11.89 -12.46 -29.65
N LYS A 20 -11.22 -13.30 -28.85
CA LYS A 20 -9.82 -13.05 -28.49
C LYS A 20 -8.98 -12.92 -29.77
N PRO A 21 -8.09 -11.92 -29.87
CA PRO A 21 -7.26 -11.74 -31.05
C PRO A 21 -6.26 -12.88 -31.20
N GLU A 22 -6.04 -13.34 -32.43
CA GLU A 22 -4.92 -14.24 -32.73
C GLU A 22 -3.61 -13.45 -32.73
N ILE A 23 -2.93 -13.43 -31.58
CA ILE A 23 -1.63 -12.76 -31.44
C ILE A 23 -0.47 -13.74 -31.69
N LYS A 24 0.56 -13.24 -32.39
CA LYS A 24 1.89 -13.85 -32.44
C LYS A 24 2.79 -13.03 -31.54
N VAL A 25 3.39 -13.69 -30.55
CA VAL A 25 4.37 -13.07 -29.66
C VAL A 25 5.74 -13.61 -30.03
N GLU A 26 6.65 -12.71 -30.36
CA GLU A 26 8.02 -13.01 -30.78
C GLU A 26 9.02 -12.14 -29.99
N GLY A 27 10.29 -12.56 -29.96
CA GLY A 27 11.37 -11.77 -29.35
C GLY A 27 11.35 -11.66 -27.82
N TYR A 28 10.57 -12.50 -27.12
CA TYR A 28 10.47 -12.49 -25.66
C TYR A 28 11.59 -13.25 -24.93
N LEU A 29 12.43 -14.00 -25.65
CA LEU A 29 13.54 -14.75 -25.08
C LEU A 29 14.82 -13.92 -25.12
N GLY A 30 15.58 -13.92 -24.02
CA GLY A 30 16.84 -13.16 -23.94
C GLY A 30 16.64 -11.65 -23.94
N LEU A 31 15.54 -11.16 -23.36
CA LEU A 31 15.29 -9.73 -23.21
C LEU A 31 16.45 -9.08 -22.45
N LYS A 32 16.96 -7.98 -22.99
CA LYS A 32 18.04 -7.22 -22.37
C LYS A 32 17.44 -6.26 -21.37
N LEU A 33 17.73 -6.50 -20.10
CA LEU A 33 17.24 -5.68 -19.00
C LEU A 33 18.41 -4.98 -18.34
N GLU A 34 18.24 -3.70 -18.07
CA GLU A 34 19.15 -3.00 -17.19
C GLU A 34 18.64 -3.10 -15.75
N GLY A 35 19.53 -3.29 -14.79
CA GLY A 35 19.16 -3.25 -13.39
C GLY A 35 20.34 -3.56 -12.48
N ARG A 36 20.38 -2.88 -11.32
CA ARG A 36 21.34 -3.18 -10.26
C ARG A 36 20.56 -3.47 -8.98
N LEU A 37 20.79 -4.64 -8.40
CA LEU A 37 20.31 -4.92 -7.06
C LEU A 37 21.06 -4.01 -6.09
N GLU A 38 20.33 -3.21 -5.33
CA GLU A 38 20.94 -2.37 -4.31
C GLU A 38 21.49 -3.22 -3.17
N GLU A 39 22.69 -2.84 -2.71
CA GLU A 39 23.27 -3.41 -1.50
C GLU A 39 22.49 -2.95 -0.27
N VAL A 40 22.48 -3.80 0.75
CA VAL A 40 21.92 -3.43 2.07
C VAL A 40 22.89 -2.47 2.74
N LYS A 41 22.39 -1.30 3.12
CA LYS A 41 23.17 -0.30 3.86
C LYS A 41 22.99 -0.53 5.36
N GLU A 42 24.06 -0.39 6.14
CA GLU A 42 23.98 -0.55 7.59
C GLU A 42 23.03 0.48 8.23
N GLU A 43 22.88 1.66 7.63
CA GLU A 43 21.93 2.68 8.07
C GLU A 43 20.47 2.19 8.01
N GLU A 44 20.13 1.32 7.05
CA GLU A 44 18.78 0.75 6.92
C GLU A 44 18.51 -0.26 8.04
N VAL A 45 19.53 -1.03 8.43
CA VAL A 45 19.48 -1.98 9.55
C VAL A 45 19.37 -1.22 10.88
N ASP A 46 20.20 -0.20 11.07
CA ASP A 46 20.19 0.63 12.27
C ASP A 46 18.86 1.40 12.41
N GLN A 47 18.25 1.84 11.31
CA GLN A 47 16.93 2.48 11.35
C GLN A 47 15.83 1.50 11.79
N ARG A 48 15.85 0.25 11.33
CA ARG A 48 14.91 -0.78 11.81
C ARG A 48 15.10 -1.05 13.30
N LEU A 49 16.36 -1.17 13.73
CA LEU A 49 16.69 -1.40 15.13
C LEU A 49 16.21 -0.25 16.02
N LYS A 50 16.41 1.00 15.58
CA LYS A 50 15.92 2.19 16.26
C LYS A 50 14.39 2.22 16.32
N ASN A 51 13.71 1.90 15.22
CA ASN A 51 12.25 1.80 15.21
C ASN A 51 11.75 0.74 16.20
N LEU A 52 12.42 -0.42 16.28
CA LEU A 52 12.06 -1.47 17.23
C LEU A 52 12.33 -1.04 18.68
N GLN A 53 13.44 -0.34 18.93
CA GLN A 53 13.79 0.25 20.23
C GLN A 53 12.73 1.27 20.66
N ASP A 54 12.28 2.11 19.73
CA ASP A 54 11.26 3.13 19.97
C ASP A 54 9.90 2.51 20.32
N LEU A 55 9.55 1.35 19.74
CA LEU A 55 8.33 0.60 20.07
C LEU A 55 8.36 -0.02 21.48
N HIS A 56 9.55 -0.34 21.98
CA HIS A 56 9.77 -0.91 23.32
C HIS A 56 10.17 0.15 24.36
N ALA A 57 10.12 1.42 23.98
CA ALA A 57 10.34 2.51 24.90
C ALA A 57 9.24 2.54 25.97
N HIS A 58 9.62 2.89 27.19
CA HIS A 58 8.67 3.12 28.27
C HIS A 58 8.65 4.60 28.65
N LEU A 59 7.47 5.09 29.00
CA LEU A 59 7.28 6.46 29.45
C LEU A 59 7.42 6.53 30.96
N LYS A 60 8.36 7.35 31.43
CA LYS A 60 8.59 7.57 32.85
C LYS A 60 8.19 8.99 33.21
N THR A 61 7.36 9.15 34.24
CA THR A 61 6.99 10.48 34.74
C THR A 61 8.21 11.19 35.31
N ILE A 62 8.41 12.44 34.88
CA ILE A 62 9.47 13.31 35.40
C ILE A 62 8.95 13.93 36.71
N PRO A 63 9.56 13.64 37.86
CA PRO A 63 9.08 14.14 39.15
C PRO A 63 9.41 15.63 39.36
N GLU A 64 10.39 16.17 38.63
CA GLU A 64 10.80 17.57 38.73
C GLU A 64 10.05 18.45 37.72
N ALA A 65 9.53 19.59 38.18
CA ALA A 65 8.87 20.57 37.34
C ALA A 65 9.90 21.33 36.49
N ARG A 66 10.26 20.74 35.35
CA ARG A 66 11.04 21.42 34.29
C ARG A 66 10.16 21.83 33.12
N PRO A 67 10.57 22.83 32.32
CA PRO A 67 9.92 23.15 31.06
C PRO A 67 9.89 21.95 30.10
N ILE A 68 8.81 21.83 29.34
CA ILE A 68 8.66 20.84 28.26
C ILE A 68 9.74 21.05 27.19
N GLN A 69 10.31 19.95 26.72
CA GLN A 69 11.29 19.90 25.66
C GLN A 69 10.77 19.05 24.48
N ALA A 70 11.36 19.22 23.29
CA ALA A 70 11.07 18.35 22.16
C ALA A 70 11.43 16.89 22.51
N GLY A 71 10.54 15.96 22.17
CA GLY A 71 10.65 14.53 22.51
C GLY A 71 10.02 14.13 23.85
N ASP A 72 9.58 15.09 24.68
CA ASP A 72 8.81 14.77 25.87
C ASP A 72 7.39 14.30 25.52
N PHE A 73 6.85 13.43 26.36
CA PHE A 73 5.46 13.00 26.31
C PHE A 73 4.66 13.77 27.36
N VAL A 74 3.70 14.57 26.93
CA VAL A 74 2.92 15.44 27.81
C VAL A 74 1.52 14.88 27.93
N ILE A 75 1.07 14.67 29.17
CA ILE A 75 -0.33 14.37 29.48
C ILE A 75 -1.04 15.69 29.74
N MET A 76 -2.06 15.99 28.94
CA MET A 76 -2.78 17.25 29.04
C MET A 76 -4.27 17.08 28.80
N ASP A 77 -5.03 18.03 29.34
CA ASP A 77 -6.39 18.30 28.88
C ASP A 77 -6.33 19.45 27.90
N TYR A 78 -7.10 19.37 26.82
CA TYR A 78 -7.23 20.48 25.87
C TYR A 78 -8.70 20.73 25.50
N GLU A 79 -9.02 21.99 25.27
CA GLU A 79 -10.33 22.42 24.76
C GLU A 79 -10.12 23.47 23.67
N ALA A 80 -10.56 23.16 22.46
CA ALA A 80 -10.51 24.04 21.31
C ALA A 80 -11.74 24.95 21.28
N ARG A 81 -11.50 26.23 20.94
CA ARG A 81 -12.53 27.26 20.83
C ARG A 81 -12.37 28.02 19.53
N LEU A 82 -13.50 28.27 18.87
CA LEU A 82 -13.59 29.11 17.68
C LEU A 82 -14.52 30.28 17.99
N ASP A 83 -14.05 31.52 17.80
CA ASP A 83 -14.81 32.74 18.08
C ASP A 83 -15.44 32.75 19.50
N GLY A 84 -14.71 32.23 20.48
CA GLY A 84 -15.14 32.13 21.88
C GLY A 84 -16.12 30.99 22.20
N LYS A 85 -16.51 30.17 21.23
CA LYS A 85 -17.39 29.01 21.43
C LYS A 85 -16.58 27.71 21.47
N PRO A 86 -16.83 26.80 22.43
CA PRO A 86 -16.16 25.50 22.48
C PRO A 86 -16.56 24.63 21.30
N LEU A 87 -15.58 23.89 20.77
CA LEU A 87 -15.79 22.90 19.73
C LEU A 87 -15.85 21.51 20.39
N GLU A 88 -16.97 20.80 20.23
CA GLU A 88 -17.12 19.45 20.82
C GLU A 88 -16.04 18.47 20.34
N GLU A 89 -15.66 18.56 19.06
CA GLU A 89 -14.64 17.71 18.45
C GLU A 89 -13.20 18.14 18.78
N GLY A 90 -13.04 19.24 19.52
CA GLY A 90 -11.75 19.80 19.89
C GLY A 90 -11.42 19.66 21.37
N LYS A 91 -12.05 18.70 22.07
CA LYS A 91 -11.84 18.49 23.50
C LYS A 91 -11.25 17.11 23.78
N GLY A 92 -10.18 17.08 24.55
CA GLY A 92 -9.55 15.84 25.04
C GLY A 92 -9.19 15.96 26.51
N ALA A 93 -9.33 14.86 27.24
CA ALA A 93 -8.89 14.75 28.63
C ALA A 93 -7.86 13.61 28.74
N ASP A 94 -6.84 13.81 29.58
CA ASP A 94 -5.73 12.88 29.79
C ASP A 94 -5.05 12.43 28.48
N TYR A 95 -5.01 13.33 27.50
CA TYR A 95 -4.47 13.04 26.19
C TYR A 95 -2.94 13.10 26.24
N THR A 96 -2.28 12.07 25.72
CA THR A 96 -0.82 11.97 25.69
C THR A 96 -0.30 12.43 24.34
N VAL A 97 0.57 13.44 24.32
CA VAL A 97 1.17 14.00 23.10
C VAL A 97 2.69 13.90 23.19
N GLU A 98 3.32 13.34 22.15
CA GLU A 98 4.76 13.43 21.94
C GLU A 98 5.08 14.79 21.30
N VAL A 99 5.83 15.64 22.01
CA VAL A 99 6.08 17.02 21.60
C VAL A 99 7.11 17.07 20.48
N GLY A 100 6.69 17.55 19.30
CA GLY A 100 7.56 17.69 18.13
C GLY A 100 7.55 16.48 17.19
N ALA A 101 6.65 15.51 17.40
CA ALA A 101 6.47 14.36 16.51
C ALA A 101 5.63 14.70 15.27
N GLY A 102 4.91 15.83 15.27
CA GLY A 102 4.03 16.27 14.17
C GLY A 102 2.82 15.38 13.97
N ARG A 103 2.39 14.65 15.02
CA ARG A 103 1.30 13.65 14.96
C ARG A 103 -0.01 14.17 15.52
N PHE A 104 0.00 15.23 16.31
CA PHE A 104 -1.19 15.76 16.96
C PHE A 104 -1.81 16.91 16.18
N ILE A 105 -1.38 18.16 16.44
CA ILE A 105 -1.88 19.35 15.75
C ILE A 105 -0.66 20.16 15.30
N PRO A 106 -0.45 20.32 13.97
CA PRO A 106 0.65 21.12 13.45
C PRO A 106 0.67 22.53 14.06
N GLY A 107 1.83 22.95 14.53
CA GLY A 107 2.01 24.26 15.19
C GLY A 107 1.56 24.33 16.66
N LEU A 108 0.77 23.37 17.17
CA LEU A 108 0.43 23.31 18.59
C LEU A 108 1.57 22.70 19.41
N GLU A 109 2.14 21.58 18.93
CA GLU A 109 3.22 20.86 19.62
C GLU A 109 4.43 21.77 19.91
N GLU A 110 4.85 22.56 18.93
CA GLU A 110 5.99 23.49 19.09
C GLU A 110 5.74 24.56 20.16
N LYS A 111 4.47 24.96 20.36
CA LYS A 111 4.07 25.96 21.34
C LYS A 111 3.97 25.38 22.76
N LEU A 112 3.98 24.06 22.91
CA LEU A 112 4.07 23.40 24.21
C LEU A 112 5.49 23.48 24.79
N ILE A 113 6.51 23.60 23.94
CA ILE A 113 7.91 23.68 24.36
C ILE A 113 8.10 24.91 25.25
N GLY A 114 8.71 24.70 26.42
CA GLY A 114 8.94 25.75 27.41
C GLY A 114 7.84 25.92 28.45
N LEU A 115 6.65 25.30 28.26
CA LEU A 115 5.60 25.32 29.26
C LEU A 115 5.91 24.39 30.43
N THR A 116 5.39 24.70 31.61
CA THR A 116 5.58 23.91 32.83
C THR A 116 4.28 23.20 33.23
N PRO A 117 4.35 22.05 33.92
CA PRO A 117 3.17 21.38 34.45
C PRO A 117 2.29 22.28 35.32
N GLU A 118 1.02 21.91 35.45
CA GLU A 118 0.00 22.54 36.30
C GLU A 118 -0.44 23.96 35.91
N LYS A 119 0.11 24.53 34.83
CA LYS A 119 -0.36 25.79 34.26
C LYS A 119 -1.40 25.57 33.17
N GLU A 120 -2.40 26.44 33.16
CA GLU A 120 -3.32 26.60 32.04
C GLU A 120 -2.79 27.67 31.09
N GLU A 121 -2.67 27.32 29.81
CA GLU A 121 -2.18 28.19 28.75
C GLU A 121 -3.20 28.22 27.61
N GLU A 122 -3.34 29.38 26.96
CA GLU A 122 -4.18 29.54 25.78
C GLU A 122 -3.31 29.80 24.57
N ILE A 123 -3.37 28.89 23.59
CA ILE A 123 -2.51 28.91 22.41
C ILE A 123 -3.39 29.08 21.16
N GLU A 124 -3.16 30.14 20.39
CA GLU A 124 -3.81 30.33 19.09
C GLU A 124 -3.06 29.58 17.99
N VAL A 125 -3.77 28.73 17.25
CA VAL A 125 -3.26 28.01 16.07
C VAL A 125 -4.08 28.41 14.85
N SER A 126 -3.38 28.78 13.78
CA SER A 126 -3.98 29.10 12.48
C SER A 126 -3.87 27.90 11.54
N PHE A 127 -5.00 27.41 11.05
CA PHE A 127 -5.05 26.28 10.12
C PHE A 127 -5.03 26.78 8.66
N SER A 128 -4.31 26.08 7.79
CA SER A 128 -4.31 26.37 6.36
C SER A 128 -5.67 26.06 5.72
N GLU A 129 -5.94 26.65 4.56
CA GLU A 129 -7.15 26.36 3.78
C GLU A 129 -7.20 24.90 3.29
N GLU A 130 -6.05 24.26 3.16
CA GLU A 130 -5.88 22.86 2.71
C GLU A 130 -5.95 21.83 3.86
N TYR A 131 -6.23 22.27 5.09
CA TYR A 131 -6.30 21.35 6.22
C TYR A 131 -7.39 20.29 6.02
N GLY A 132 -7.04 19.00 6.15
CA GLY A 132 -7.92 17.88 5.81
C GLY A 132 -9.26 17.86 6.56
N TYR A 133 -9.35 18.55 7.70
CA TYR A 133 -10.59 18.73 8.43
C TYR A 133 -11.28 20.06 8.07
N LYS A 134 -12.23 20.00 7.12
CA LYS A 134 -12.94 21.15 6.54
C LYS A 134 -13.55 22.12 7.57
N LYS A 135 -13.94 21.66 8.76
CA LYS A 135 -14.52 22.55 9.78
C LYS A 135 -13.50 23.51 10.38
N TRP A 136 -12.21 23.16 10.34
CA TRP A 136 -11.09 23.92 10.94
C TRP A 136 -10.22 24.61 9.87
N ALA A 137 -10.26 24.12 8.62
CA ALA A 137 -9.53 24.71 7.50
C ALA A 137 -9.75 26.23 7.35
N GLY A 138 -8.66 26.98 7.19
CA GLY A 138 -8.66 28.44 7.05
C GLY A 138 -9.05 29.22 8.31
N LYS A 139 -9.24 28.56 9.45
CA LYS A 139 -9.69 29.20 10.69
C LYS A 139 -8.57 29.33 11.71
N LYS A 140 -8.77 30.28 12.62
CA LYS A 140 -7.96 30.44 13.82
C LYS A 140 -8.70 29.84 15.00
N ILE A 141 -8.07 28.90 15.68
CA ILE A 141 -8.67 28.19 16.81
C ILE A 141 -7.79 28.41 18.03
N LEU A 142 -8.43 28.77 19.14
CA LEU A 142 -7.78 28.95 20.42
C LEU A 142 -7.87 27.64 21.20
N PHE A 143 -6.72 27.07 21.57
CA PHE A 143 -6.62 25.88 22.39
C PHE A 143 -6.32 26.29 23.82
N LYS A 144 -7.25 26.00 24.73
CA LYS A 144 -6.98 26.06 26.16
C LYS A 144 -6.40 24.72 26.60
N ILE A 145 -5.16 24.72 27.06
CA ILE A 145 -4.41 23.53 27.40
C ILE A 145 -4.06 23.56 28.88
N LYS A 146 -4.22 22.42 29.54
CA LYS A 146 -3.79 22.21 30.92
C LYS A 146 -2.84 21.03 30.96
N ILE A 147 -1.57 21.30 31.24
CA ILE A 147 -0.55 20.27 31.36
C ILE A 147 -0.67 19.61 32.74
N LYS A 148 -0.89 18.30 32.76
CA LYS A 148 -0.96 17.50 33.99
C LYS A 148 0.42 16.95 34.35
N GLU A 149 1.03 16.23 33.41
CA GLU A 149 2.28 15.53 33.65
C GLU A 149 3.20 15.63 32.43
N ILE A 150 4.50 15.59 32.70
CA ILE A 150 5.54 15.40 31.68
C ILE A 150 6.15 14.03 31.93
N LYS A 151 6.26 13.24 30.88
CA LYS A 151 6.92 11.95 30.85
C LYS A 151 8.10 12.03 29.88
N GLU A 152 9.22 11.46 30.28
CA GLU A 152 10.35 11.22 29.39
C GLU A 152 10.22 9.84 28.74
N LYS A 153 10.57 9.76 27.46
CA LYS A 153 10.70 8.49 26.75
C LYS A 153 12.04 7.87 27.10
N ILE A 154 12.02 6.76 27.83
CA ILE A 154 13.22 5.98 28.12
C ILE A 154 13.34 4.86 27.10
N LEU A 155 14.37 4.96 26.26
CA LEU A 155 14.72 3.91 25.33
C LEU A 155 15.47 2.80 26.07
N PRO A 156 15.12 1.52 25.86
CA PRO A 156 15.93 0.42 26.37
C PRO A 156 17.32 0.45 25.73
N SER A 157 18.35 -0.04 26.44
CA SER A 157 19.69 -0.14 25.87
C SER A 157 19.69 -1.18 24.74
N LEU A 158 20.33 -0.88 23.62
CA LEU A 158 20.48 -1.84 22.52
C LEU A 158 21.63 -2.79 22.83
N ASP A 159 21.34 -3.86 23.56
CA ASP A 159 22.28 -4.90 23.95
C ASP A 159 21.68 -6.31 23.76
N ASP A 160 22.42 -7.33 24.17
CA ASP A 160 21.97 -8.72 24.05
C ASP A 160 20.75 -9.02 24.93
N GLU A 161 20.53 -8.27 26.02
CA GLU A 161 19.35 -8.45 26.86
C GLU A 161 18.10 -7.91 26.16
N PHE A 162 18.21 -6.76 25.47
CA PHE A 162 17.14 -6.28 24.61
C PHE A 162 16.74 -7.28 23.52
N ALA A 163 17.72 -7.94 22.89
CA ALA A 163 17.45 -8.97 21.89
C ALA A 163 16.74 -10.20 22.49
N LYS A 164 17.14 -10.62 23.70
CA LYS A 164 16.52 -11.75 24.42
C LYS A 164 15.11 -11.45 24.90
N ASP A 165 14.83 -10.20 25.31
CA ASP A 165 13.50 -9.76 25.75
C ASP A 165 12.44 -9.88 24.63
N LEU A 166 12.87 -9.84 23.37
CA LEU A 166 12.01 -10.10 22.21
C LEU A 166 11.63 -11.58 22.06
N GLY A 167 12.29 -12.49 22.79
CA GLY A 167 11.96 -13.91 22.89
C GLY A 167 12.38 -14.78 21.69
N VAL A 168 12.91 -14.18 20.62
CA VAL A 168 13.25 -14.87 19.36
C VAL A 168 14.75 -14.85 19.04
N TYR A 169 15.51 -13.91 19.62
CA TYR A 169 16.92 -13.68 19.28
C TYR A 169 17.82 -13.91 20.50
N GLY A 170 18.98 -14.53 20.30
CA GLY A 170 19.95 -14.81 21.37
C GLY A 170 20.96 -13.68 21.63
N SER A 171 21.13 -12.77 20.68
CA SER A 171 22.05 -11.61 20.79
C SER A 171 21.60 -10.44 19.90
N LEU A 172 22.14 -9.24 20.16
CA LEU A 172 21.93 -8.07 19.32
C LEU A 172 22.45 -8.29 17.90
N GLN A 173 23.55 -9.03 17.75
CA GLN A 173 24.12 -9.34 16.44
C GLN A 173 23.16 -10.20 15.62
N GLU A 174 22.54 -11.22 16.23
CA GLU A 174 21.56 -12.07 15.57
C GLU A 174 20.33 -11.26 15.12
N LEU A 175 19.86 -10.32 15.94
CA LEU A 175 18.79 -9.40 15.57
C LEU A 175 19.17 -8.52 14.37
N LYS A 176 20.38 -7.95 14.37
CA LYS A 176 20.88 -7.15 13.23
C LYS A 176 21.01 -7.98 11.96
N ASP A 177 21.50 -9.21 12.07
CA ASP A 177 21.64 -10.11 10.91
C ASP A 177 20.27 -10.46 10.32
N LYS A 178 19.26 -10.67 11.17
CA LYS A 178 17.88 -10.90 10.74
C LYS A 178 17.28 -9.69 10.02
N PHE A 179 17.49 -8.49 10.54
CA PHE A 179 17.08 -7.28 9.82
C PHE A 179 17.83 -7.11 8.49
N ARG A 180 19.12 -7.48 8.42
CA ARG A 180 19.88 -7.45 7.16
C ARG A 180 19.29 -8.42 6.14
N GLU A 181 18.88 -9.62 6.56
CA GLU A 181 18.18 -10.59 5.71
C GLU A 181 16.83 -10.06 5.21
N GLU A 182 16.04 -9.41 6.07
CA GLU A 182 14.75 -8.82 5.70
C GLU A 182 14.91 -7.66 4.71
N VAL A 183 15.84 -6.73 4.97
CA VAL A 183 16.14 -5.62 4.04
C VAL A 183 16.61 -6.18 2.70
N ALA A 184 17.50 -7.18 2.71
CA ALA A 184 17.96 -7.84 1.49
C ALA A 184 16.79 -8.47 0.71
N LYS A 185 15.87 -9.13 1.40
CA LYS A 185 14.68 -9.74 0.79
C LYS A 185 13.76 -8.69 0.19
N GLU A 186 13.50 -7.59 0.89
CA GLU A 186 12.68 -6.49 0.37
C GLU A 186 13.30 -5.83 -0.85
N LYS A 187 14.60 -5.53 -0.81
CA LYS A 187 15.34 -4.99 -1.96
C LYS A 187 15.31 -5.94 -3.16
N LYS A 188 15.47 -7.24 -2.91
CA LYS A 188 15.36 -8.26 -3.97
C LYS A 188 13.96 -8.28 -4.57
N LEU A 189 12.91 -8.27 -3.76
CA LEU A 189 11.52 -8.25 -4.25
C LEU A 189 11.22 -6.97 -5.07
N LEU A 190 11.69 -5.82 -4.59
CA LEU A 190 11.55 -4.55 -5.31
C LEU A 190 12.29 -4.59 -6.65
N TYR A 191 13.52 -5.08 -6.64
CA TYR A 191 14.36 -5.22 -7.84
C TYR A 191 13.75 -6.17 -8.87
N GLU A 192 13.29 -7.35 -8.45
CA GLU A 192 12.59 -8.29 -9.33
C GLU A 192 11.30 -7.70 -9.89
N GLY A 193 10.56 -6.92 -9.08
CA GLY A 193 9.38 -6.17 -9.53
C GLY A 193 9.73 -5.18 -10.65
N GLN A 194 10.75 -4.36 -10.46
CA GLN A 194 11.22 -3.40 -11.47
C GLN A 194 11.67 -4.10 -12.77
N LEU A 195 12.36 -5.24 -12.66
CA LEU A 195 12.75 -6.01 -13.85
C LEU A 195 11.53 -6.59 -14.58
N LYS A 196 10.54 -7.10 -13.85
CA LYS A 196 9.27 -7.60 -14.43
C LYS A 196 8.49 -6.48 -15.13
N ASP A 197 8.45 -5.28 -14.55
CA ASP A 197 7.83 -4.12 -15.19
C ASP A 197 8.54 -3.77 -16.50
N ARG A 198 9.88 -3.78 -16.53
CA ARG A 198 10.65 -3.56 -17.76
C ARG A 198 10.41 -4.65 -18.81
N ILE A 199 10.30 -5.91 -18.41
CA ILE A 199 9.93 -7.01 -19.30
C ILE A 199 8.57 -6.72 -19.94
N LEU A 200 7.57 -6.35 -19.13
CA LEU A 200 6.23 -6.02 -19.62
C LEU A 200 6.27 -4.85 -20.62
N ASP A 201 6.97 -3.77 -20.30
CA ASP A 201 7.08 -2.61 -21.18
C ASP A 201 7.73 -2.96 -22.53
N GLN A 202 8.80 -3.76 -22.52
CA GLN A 202 9.44 -4.24 -23.75
C GLN A 202 8.50 -5.13 -24.56
N LEU A 203 7.80 -6.08 -23.92
CA LEU A 203 6.85 -6.97 -24.58
C LEU A 203 5.70 -6.20 -25.23
N LEU A 204 5.13 -5.22 -24.52
CA LEU A 204 4.04 -4.37 -25.03
C LEU A 204 4.49 -3.53 -26.23
N SER A 205 5.71 -3.02 -26.20
CA SER A 205 6.29 -2.21 -27.29
C SER A 205 6.61 -3.03 -28.53
N MET A 206 7.09 -4.26 -28.35
CA MET A 206 7.47 -5.16 -29.45
C MET A 206 6.26 -5.83 -30.12
N ASN A 207 5.15 -5.97 -29.39
CA ASN A 207 3.99 -6.73 -29.85
C ASN A 207 2.70 -5.86 -29.78
N PRO A 208 2.57 -4.83 -30.63
CA PRO A 208 1.36 -4.02 -30.69
C PRO A 208 0.21 -4.81 -31.34
N PHE A 209 -0.96 -4.80 -30.70
CA PHE A 209 -2.21 -5.31 -31.27
C PHE A 209 -3.40 -4.61 -30.62
N ASP A 210 -4.54 -4.67 -31.31
CA ASP A 210 -5.80 -4.14 -30.78
C ASP A 210 -6.43 -5.12 -29.78
N VAL A 211 -6.75 -4.59 -28.61
CA VAL A 211 -7.38 -5.32 -27.51
C VAL A 211 -8.90 -5.23 -27.66
N PRO A 212 -9.66 -6.31 -27.46
CA PRO A 212 -11.12 -6.28 -27.44
C PRO A 212 -11.64 -5.28 -26.40
N GLU A 213 -12.60 -4.44 -26.77
CA GLU A 213 -13.09 -3.36 -25.91
C GLU A 213 -13.79 -3.92 -24.68
N SER A 214 -14.50 -5.04 -24.81
CA SER A 214 -15.15 -5.71 -23.67
C SER A 214 -14.18 -6.05 -22.54
N LEU A 215 -12.97 -6.51 -22.89
CA LEU A 215 -11.94 -6.83 -21.90
C LEU A 215 -11.37 -5.56 -21.25
N VAL A 216 -11.26 -4.47 -22.01
CA VAL A 216 -10.82 -3.18 -21.47
C VAL A 216 -11.85 -2.65 -20.49
N GLU A 217 -13.14 -2.65 -20.85
CA GLU A 217 -14.23 -2.21 -19.99
C GLU A 217 -14.30 -3.01 -18.67
N ASP A 218 -14.18 -4.34 -18.75
CA ASP A 218 -14.18 -5.19 -17.55
C ASP A 218 -12.97 -4.93 -16.66
N GLN A 219 -11.80 -4.66 -17.25
CA GLN A 219 -10.62 -4.28 -16.49
C GLN A 219 -10.76 -2.88 -15.87
N VAL A 220 -11.37 -1.91 -16.56
CA VAL A 220 -11.67 -0.59 -16.00
C VAL A 220 -12.58 -0.72 -14.78
N LYS A 221 -13.68 -1.49 -14.88
CA LYS A 221 -14.59 -1.73 -13.75
C LYS A 221 -13.85 -2.35 -12.55
N THR A 222 -12.92 -3.27 -12.81
CA THR A 222 -12.08 -3.88 -11.77
C THR A 222 -11.21 -2.83 -11.08
N LEU A 223 -10.50 -1.97 -11.83
CA LEU A 223 -9.65 -0.91 -11.28
C LEU A 223 -10.43 0.15 -10.49
N VAL A 224 -11.63 0.50 -10.95
CA VAL A 224 -12.55 1.39 -10.25
C VAL A 224 -13.01 0.75 -8.94
N SER A 225 -13.42 -0.53 -8.98
CA SER A 225 -13.84 -1.29 -7.80
C SER A 225 -12.74 -1.39 -6.76
N ASP A 226 -11.50 -1.69 -7.18
CA ASP A 226 -10.34 -1.76 -6.30
C ASP A 226 -10.05 -0.41 -5.62
N THR A 227 -10.20 0.68 -6.38
CA THR A 227 -10.03 2.03 -5.85
C THR A 227 -11.11 2.38 -4.82
N LYS A 228 -12.36 2.03 -5.09
CA LYS A 228 -13.47 2.17 -4.13
C LYS A 228 -13.20 1.36 -2.85
N MET A 229 -12.73 0.12 -2.98
CA MET A 229 -12.43 -0.74 -1.83
C MET A 229 -11.27 -0.19 -1.00
N ARG A 230 -10.22 0.33 -1.63
CA ARG A 230 -9.09 1.00 -0.94
C ARG A 230 -9.55 2.23 -0.15
N LEU A 231 -10.40 3.08 -0.75
CA LEU A 231 -10.97 4.24 -0.07
C LEU A 231 -11.87 3.83 1.11
N ALA A 232 -12.72 2.82 0.91
CA ALA A 232 -13.56 2.29 1.98
C ALA A 232 -12.75 1.74 3.15
N GLY A 233 -11.61 1.10 2.89
CA GLY A 233 -10.66 0.66 3.93
C GLY A 233 -10.03 1.80 4.73
N GLN A 234 -10.00 3.02 4.18
CA GLN A 234 -9.58 4.24 4.86
C GLN A 234 -10.77 5.01 5.48
N GLY A 235 -11.98 4.45 5.43
CA GLY A 235 -13.21 5.11 5.89
C GLY A 235 -13.69 6.25 4.97
N MET A 236 -13.19 6.30 3.73
CA MET A 236 -13.49 7.36 2.77
C MET A 236 -14.38 6.90 1.61
N THR A 237 -15.03 7.84 0.94
CA THR A 237 -15.79 7.61 -0.31
C THR A 237 -15.25 8.46 -1.46
N LEU A 238 -15.64 8.14 -2.70
CA LEU A 238 -15.28 8.90 -3.89
C LEU A 238 -15.71 10.37 -3.80
N ASP A 239 -16.92 10.63 -3.29
CA ASP A 239 -17.45 11.98 -3.10
C ASP A 239 -16.59 12.83 -2.15
N GLN A 240 -15.94 12.20 -1.17
CA GLN A 240 -15.11 12.90 -0.20
C GLN A 240 -13.76 13.33 -0.76
N VAL A 241 -13.30 12.67 -1.83
CA VAL A 241 -12.04 13.00 -2.53
C VAL A 241 -12.26 13.80 -3.81
N ASP A 242 -13.50 14.24 -4.09
CA ASP A 242 -13.88 15.04 -5.26
C ASP A 242 -13.51 14.38 -6.61
N VAL A 243 -13.64 13.05 -6.65
CA VAL A 243 -13.39 12.26 -7.86
C VAL A 243 -14.68 11.55 -8.26
N SER A 244 -15.17 11.81 -9.47
CA SER A 244 -16.31 11.08 -10.02
C SER A 244 -15.89 9.71 -10.56
N GLU A 245 -16.82 8.76 -10.56
CA GLU A 245 -16.62 7.44 -11.14
C GLU A 245 -16.30 7.51 -12.64
N GLU A 246 -17.01 8.33 -13.41
CA GLU A 246 -16.75 8.54 -14.84
C GLU A 246 -15.33 9.05 -15.12
N LYS A 247 -14.81 9.92 -14.22
CA LYS A 247 -13.43 10.41 -14.33
C LYS A 247 -12.44 9.27 -14.07
N LEU A 248 -12.68 8.43 -13.06
CA LEU A 248 -11.84 7.24 -12.83
C LEU A 248 -11.91 6.25 -13.99
N GLU A 249 -13.09 6.01 -14.55
CA GLU A 249 -13.24 5.14 -15.71
C GLU A 249 -12.42 5.64 -16.91
N THR A 250 -12.47 6.95 -17.15
CA THR A 250 -11.67 7.60 -18.20
C THR A 250 -10.17 7.49 -17.92
N ASP A 251 -9.74 7.85 -16.70
CA ASP A 251 -8.33 7.84 -16.29
C ASP A 251 -7.74 6.41 -16.29
N TYR A 252 -8.56 5.39 -16.01
CA TYR A 252 -8.14 4.00 -15.99
C TYR A 252 -8.22 3.30 -17.34
N ARG A 253 -8.79 3.91 -18.38
CA ARG A 253 -8.95 3.25 -19.68
C ARG A 253 -7.62 2.88 -20.35
N ASP A 254 -6.66 3.80 -20.35
CA ASP A 254 -5.32 3.54 -20.89
C ASP A 254 -4.52 2.51 -20.07
N PRO A 255 -4.45 2.62 -18.71
CA PRO A 255 -3.89 1.57 -17.86
C PRO A 255 -4.55 0.21 -18.06
N ALA A 256 -5.89 0.16 -18.14
CA ALA A 256 -6.65 -1.07 -18.36
C ALA A 256 -6.28 -1.71 -19.70
N LYS A 257 -6.24 -0.92 -20.78
CA LYS A 257 -5.81 -1.41 -22.10
C LYS A 257 -4.42 -2.04 -22.05
N LYS A 258 -3.45 -1.39 -21.40
CA LYS A 258 -2.10 -1.95 -21.21
C LYS A 258 -2.12 -3.25 -20.39
N GLN A 259 -2.89 -3.30 -19.32
CA GLN A 259 -3.00 -4.51 -18.48
C GLN A 259 -3.62 -5.69 -19.23
N VAL A 260 -4.66 -5.46 -20.01
CA VAL A 260 -5.27 -6.51 -20.84
C VAL A 260 -4.33 -6.95 -21.96
N GLN A 261 -3.62 -6.01 -22.60
CA GLN A 261 -2.62 -6.33 -23.61
C GLN A 261 -1.51 -7.22 -23.01
N ALA A 262 -0.97 -6.84 -21.86
CA ALA A 262 0.04 -7.61 -21.13
C ALA A 262 -0.48 -9.00 -20.73
N PHE A 263 -1.73 -9.08 -20.28
CA PHE A 263 -2.38 -10.33 -19.93
C PHE A 263 -2.43 -11.29 -21.11
N LEU A 264 -2.91 -10.84 -22.27
CA LEU A 264 -3.02 -11.67 -23.48
C LEU A 264 -1.64 -12.12 -23.99
N ILE A 265 -0.64 -11.23 -23.96
CA ILE A 265 0.75 -11.57 -24.33
C ILE A 265 1.28 -12.69 -23.42
N LEU A 266 1.15 -12.53 -22.11
CA LEU A 266 1.67 -13.51 -21.15
C LEU A 266 0.90 -14.84 -21.21
N GLU A 267 -0.42 -14.81 -21.45
CA GLU A 267 -1.22 -16.02 -21.71
C GLU A 267 -0.69 -16.76 -22.95
N LYS A 268 -0.35 -16.02 -24.02
CA LYS A 268 0.20 -16.61 -25.24
C LYS A 268 1.60 -17.20 -25.03
N ILE A 269 2.49 -16.49 -24.33
CA ILE A 269 3.83 -16.98 -23.98
C ILE A 269 3.71 -18.23 -23.12
N ALA A 270 2.84 -18.21 -22.11
CA ALA A 270 2.60 -19.37 -21.25
C ALA A 270 2.18 -20.59 -22.07
N GLY A 271 1.29 -20.42 -23.05
CA GLY A 271 0.90 -21.49 -23.97
C GLY A 271 2.05 -21.97 -24.88
N GLN A 272 2.90 -21.07 -25.38
CA GLN A 272 4.07 -21.43 -26.21
C GLN A 272 5.14 -22.21 -25.43
N GLU A 273 5.32 -21.89 -24.14
CA GLU A 273 6.28 -22.51 -23.24
C GLU A 273 5.69 -23.72 -22.48
N GLY A 274 4.41 -24.05 -22.70
CA GLY A 274 3.75 -25.20 -22.05
C GLY A 274 3.53 -25.01 -20.54
N ILE A 275 3.47 -23.77 -20.07
CA ILE A 275 3.19 -23.46 -18.67
C ILE A 275 1.72 -23.79 -18.37
N THR A 276 1.50 -24.60 -17.35
CA THR A 276 0.17 -24.97 -16.86
C THR A 276 0.11 -24.77 -15.36
N VAL A 277 -1.09 -24.47 -14.84
CA VAL A 277 -1.34 -24.31 -13.41
C VAL A 277 -2.03 -25.56 -12.90
N SER A 278 -1.36 -26.26 -11.99
CA SER A 278 -1.91 -27.43 -11.31
C SER A 278 -2.95 -27.05 -10.27
N ASP A 279 -3.82 -27.98 -9.90
CA ASP A 279 -4.78 -27.75 -8.82
C ASP A 279 -4.09 -27.63 -7.44
N GLU A 280 -2.92 -28.27 -7.26
CA GLU A 280 -2.07 -28.12 -6.07
C GLU A 280 -1.59 -26.68 -5.90
N GLU A 281 -1.13 -26.03 -6.98
CA GLU A 281 -0.71 -24.62 -6.94
C GLU A 281 -1.86 -23.67 -6.60
N VAL A 282 -3.07 -23.98 -7.07
CA VAL A 282 -4.28 -23.23 -6.70
C VAL A 282 -4.57 -23.39 -5.23
N GLU A 283 -4.49 -24.60 -4.70
CA GLU A 283 -4.69 -24.88 -3.28
C GLU A 283 -3.66 -24.17 -2.40
N ASP A 284 -2.37 -24.19 -2.79
CA ASP A 284 -1.30 -23.48 -2.10
C ASP A 284 -1.55 -21.96 -2.09
N ARG A 285 -2.00 -21.40 -3.21
CA ARG A 285 -2.35 -19.97 -3.29
C ARG A 285 -3.52 -19.62 -2.37
N LEU A 286 -4.55 -20.48 -2.31
CA LEU A 286 -5.69 -20.30 -1.40
C LEU A 286 -5.26 -20.44 0.07
N LYS A 287 -4.29 -21.31 0.37
CA LYS A 287 -3.70 -21.45 1.71
C LYS A 287 -2.96 -20.18 2.13
N GLN A 288 -2.15 -19.59 1.26
CA GLN A 288 -1.49 -18.31 1.54
C GLN A 288 -2.51 -17.19 1.80
N VAL A 289 -3.61 -17.15 1.03
CA VAL A 289 -4.69 -16.19 1.28
C VAL A 289 -5.31 -16.41 2.65
N ALA A 290 -5.61 -17.67 3.01
CA ALA A 290 -6.19 -18.03 4.30
C ALA A 290 -5.29 -17.65 5.48
N GLU A 291 -3.98 -17.87 5.37
CA GLU A 291 -2.99 -17.47 6.37
C GLU A 291 -2.96 -15.95 6.56
N ARG A 292 -2.96 -15.19 5.45
CA ARG A 292 -2.93 -13.72 5.47
C ARG A 292 -4.23 -13.11 6.02
N THR A 293 -5.38 -13.71 5.76
CA THR A 293 -6.68 -13.22 6.25
C THR A 293 -7.07 -13.82 7.60
N HIS A 294 -6.24 -14.68 8.19
CA HIS A 294 -6.53 -15.44 9.41
C HIS A 294 -7.85 -16.22 9.33
N GLN A 295 -8.18 -16.74 8.15
CA GLN A 295 -9.38 -17.53 7.89
C GLN A 295 -9.04 -19.01 7.70
N LYS A 296 -10.05 -19.88 7.86
CA LYS A 296 -9.88 -21.30 7.54
C LYS A 296 -9.84 -21.49 6.02
N LEU A 297 -8.92 -22.32 5.52
CA LEU A 297 -8.79 -22.63 4.08
C LEU A 297 -10.13 -23.03 3.43
N GLU A 298 -10.91 -23.88 4.09
CA GLU A 298 -12.23 -24.31 3.60
C GLU A 298 -13.22 -23.16 3.39
N ALA A 299 -13.17 -22.13 4.23
CA ALA A 299 -14.02 -20.95 4.07
C ALA A 299 -13.58 -20.11 2.86
N VAL A 300 -12.27 -19.97 2.67
CA VAL A 300 -11.68 -19.27 1.52
C VAL A 300 -11.98 -20.00 0.21
N LYS A 301 -11.80 -21.32 0.16
CA LYS A 301 -12.15 -22.15 -1.00
C LYS A 301 -13.61 -21.94 -1.42
N ARG A 302 -14.55 -22.11 -0.48
CA ARG A 302 -15.98 -21.91 -0.75
C ARG A 302 -16.30 -20.50 -1.23
N TYR A 303 -15.62 -19.49 -0.70
CA TYR A 303 -15.80 -18.11 -1.15
C TYR A 303 -15.34 -17.93 -2.61
N TYR A 304 -14.15 -18.43 -2.96
CA TYR A 304 -13.63 -18.32 -4.32
C TYR A 304 -14.46 -19.11 -5.33
N GLU A 305 -14.95 -20.30 -4.97
CA GLU A 305 -15.83 -21.11 -5.82
C GLU A 305 -17.19 -20.43 -6.02
N LYS A 306 -17.83 -19.98 -4.94
CA LYS A 306 -19.15 -19.35 -4.99
C LYS A 306 -19.17 -18.05 -5.81
N ASN A 307 -18.07 -17.30 -5.80
CA ASN A 307 -17.93 -16.05 -6.54
C ASN A 307 -17.19 -16.23 -7.88
N GLU A 308 -17.01 -17.47 -8.35
CA GLU A 308 -16.38 -17.78 -9.65
C GLU A 308 -14.98 -17.17 -9.83
N MET A 309 -14.20 -17.06 -8.75
CA MET A 309 -12.88 -16.41 -8.73
C MET A 309 -11.73 -17.37 -9.05
N ILE A 310 -11.98 -18.68 -9.09
CA ILE A 310 -10.95 -19.71 -9.37
C ILE A 310 -10.28 -19.53 -10.75
N PRO A 311 -11.00 -19.24 -11.85
CA PRO A 311 -10.37 -18.97 -13.14
C PRO A 311 -9.43 -17.76 -13.09
N GLY A 312 -9.84 -16.67 -12.44
CA GLY A 312 -8.99 -15.48 -12.24
C GLY A 312 -7.75 -15.77 -11.41
N LEU A 313 -7.87 -16.63 -10.39
CA LEU A 313 -6.74 -17.10 -9.59
C LEU A 313 -5.74 -17.91 -10.43
N LYS A 314 -6.23 -18.88 -11.22
CA LYS A 314 -5.42 -19.67 -12.15
C LYS A 314 -4.71 -18.77 -13.16
N ALA A 315 -5.43 -17.82 -13.74
CA ALA A 315 -4.88 -16.84 -14.67
C ALA A 315 -3.78 -15.98 -14.03
N GLY A 316 -3.94 -15.60 -12.75
CA GLY A 316 -2.92 -14.88 -12.00
C GLY A 316 -1.64 -15.70 -11.76
N ILE A 317 -1.78 -16.97 -11.39
CA ILE A 317 -0.64 -17.87 -11.19
C ILE A 317 0.09 -18.11 -12.52
N LEU A 318 -0.64 -18.34 -13.61
CA LEU A 318 -0.07 -18.53 -14.94
C LEU A 318 0.78 -17.33 -15.37
N ARG A 319 0.24 -16.12 -15.17
CA ARG A 319 0.92 -14.85 -15.47
C ARG A 319 2.20 -14.67 -14.67
N GLU A 320 2.14 -14.96 -13.37
CA GLU A 320 3.30 -14.89 -12.49
C GLU A 320 4.40 -15.86 -12.93
N ARG A 321 4.04 -17.10 -13.29
CA ARG A 321 5.00 -18.09 -13.81
C ARG A 321 5.59 -17.69 -15.15
N ALA A 322 4.80 -17.15 -16.07
CA ALA A 322 5.29 -16.65 -17.34
C ALA A 322 6.31 -15.53 -17.13
N LEU A 323 6.01 -14.54 -16.27
CA LEU A 323 6.95 -13.47 -15.94
C LEU A 323 8.22 -13.96 -15.25
N ASN A 324 8.10 -14.91 -14.32
CA ASN A 324 9.27 -15.49 -13.66
C ASN A 324 10.17 -16.23 -14.66
N LEU A 325 9.60 -17.00 -15.59
CA LEU A 325 10.34 -17.67 -16.65
C LEU A 325 11.07 -16.66 -17.55
N LEU A 326 10.39 -15.56 -17.93
CA LEU A 326 10.99 -14.51 -18.75
C LEU A 326 12.13 -13.81 -18.01
N LEU A 327 11.97 -13.55 -16.71
CA LEU A 327 13.00 -12.98 -15.86
C LEU A 327 14.22 -13.89 -15.75
N GLU A 328 14.01 -15.19 -15.56
CA GLU A 328 15.09 -16.20 -15.51
C GLU A 328 15.86 -16.30 -16.84
N LYS A 329 15.16 -16.11 -17.97
CA LYS A 329 15.75 -16.14 -19.32
C LYS A 329 16.24 -14.77 -19.81
N ALA A 330 16.10 -13.70 -19.02
CA ALA A 330 16.53 -12.36 -19.41
C ALA A 330 18.04 -12.17 -19.21
N ASP A 331 18.64 -11.35 -20.07
CA ASP A 331 20.02 -10.91 -19.94
C ASP A 331 20.04 -9.60 -19.13
N VAL A 332 20.38 -9.71 -17.85
CA VAL A 332 20.36 -8.59 -16.92
C VAL A 332 21.77 -8.00 -16.78
N SER A 333 21.95 -6.78 -17.30
CA SER A 333 23.18 -6.02 -17.17
C SER A 333 23.02 -4.86 -16.18
N PRO A 334 24.09 -4.44 -15.47
CA PRO A 334 24.05 -3.19 -14.72
C PRO A 334 23.68 -2.02 -15.65
N PRO A 335 22.97 -0.98 -15.16
CA PRO A 335 22.64 0.18 -15.98
C PRO A 335 23.92 0.80 -16.54
N GLN A 336 23.91 1.21 -17.81
CA GLN A 336 25.02 2.00 -18.33
C GLN A 336 25.08 3.29 -17.51
N GLU A 337 26.27 3.62 -16.97
CA GLU A 337 26.49 4.94 -16.39
C GLU A 337 26.25 5.96 -17.49
N THR A 338 25.11 6.64 -17.45
CA THR A 338 24.93 7.88 -18.21
C THR A 338 25.96 8.85 -17.67
N ALA A 339 27.10 8.94 -18.36
CA ALA A 339 28.09 9.97 -18.15
C ALA A 339 27.37 11.31 -18.18
N ALA A 340 27.35 11.98 -17.02
CA ALA A 340 26.79 13.31 -16.86
C ALA A 340 27.67 14.37 -17.54
#